data_AF-A0A7X4C7V9-F1
#
_entry.id   AF-A0A7X4C7V9-F1
#
_cell.length_a   1.000
_cell.length_b   1.000
_cell.length_c   1.000
_cell.angle_alpha   90.00
_cell.angle_beta   90.00
_cell.angle_gamma   90.00
#
_symmetry.space_group_name_H-M   'P 1'
#
loop_
_entity.id
_entity.type
_entity.pdbx_description
1 polymer ?
#
loop_
_entity_poly.entity_id
_entity_poly.type
_entity_poly.pdbx_seq_one_letter_code
_entity_poly.pdbx_strand_id
1 'polypeptide(L)'
;MSISTMVPVVAALLGACVGSFLGLAAWRLPRGESLMRPASHCPACGRTLAWRDNLPLLGWLWLRGRCRTCGAPIPLRDWLVEALTAGLWLAVALSTTPAAGGLAVVLRLLAGLLFISGLLLLLLLDLDGFWLPEPLCRWGVIMGLATTALLAAAAGMGPVPPLAHHSLAAALALVGFDLARVLGTWWLGVPALGGGDGKLAAVLGAWLG
;
A
#
# COMPACT_ATOMS: atom_id res chain seq x y z
N MET A 1 -9.18 -2.57 28.36
CA MET A 1 -8.43 -3.27 27.29
C MET A 1 -6.95 -3.02 27.50
N SER A 2 -6.11 -4.06 27.37
CA SER A 2 -4.65 -3.88 27.42
C SER A 2 -4.17 -3.10 26.19
N ILE A 3 -3.07 -2.36 26.32
CA ILE A 3 -2.42 -1.65 25.20
C ILE A 3 -2.16 -2.61 24.02
N SER A 4 -1.77 -3.85 24.34
CA SER A 4 -1.54 -4.95 23.37
C SER A 4 -2.76 -5.30 22.53
N THR A 5 -3.98 -5.08 23.05
CA THR A 5 -5.23 -5.32 22.32
C THR A 5 -5.78 -4.06 21.63
N MET A 6 -5.45 -2.87 22.14
CA MET A 6 -5.99 -1.62 21.60
C MET A 6 -5.30 -1.21 20.30
N VAL A 7 -3.97 -1.30 20.23
CA VAL A 7 -3.20 -0.88 19.05
C VAL A 7 -3.61 -1.63 17.78
N PRO A 8 -3.75 -2.98 17.79
CA PRO A 8 -4.15 -3.71 16.58
C PRO A 8 -5.58 -3.38 16.12
N VAL A 9 -6.51 -3.16 17.05
CA VAL A 9 -7.88 -2.75 16.73
C VAL A 9 -7.90 -1.36 16.07
N VAL A 10 -7.17 -0.39 16.65
CA VAL A 10 -7.06 0.95 16.07
C VAL A 10 -6.39 0.89 14.69
N ALA A 11 -5.34 0.08 14.54
CA ALA A 11 -4.69 -0.13 13.25
C ALA A 11 -5.65 -0.72 12.21
N ALA A 12 -6.48 -1.69 12.58
CA ALA A 12 -7.47 -2.26 11.67
C ALA A 12 -8.52 -1.23 11.21
N LEU A 13 -9.03 -0.42 12.14
CA LEU A 13 -10.00 0.64 11.83
C LEU A 13 -9.42 1.73 10.92
N LEU A 14 -8.20 2.19 11.22
CA LEU A 14 -7.49 3.14 10.36
C LEU A 14 -7.11 2.52 9.02
N GLY A 15 -6.74 1.24 9.00
CA GLY A 15 -6.45 0.47 7.80
C GLY A 15 -7.65 0.40 6.87
N ALA A 16 -8.87 0.25 7.39
CA ALA A 16 -10.09 0.33 6.58
C ALA A 16 -10.25 1.71 5.91
N CYS A 17 -10.00 2.79 6.66
CA CYS A 17 -10.00 4.16 6.10
C CYS A 17 -8.95 4.35 5.01
N VAL A 18 -7.73 3.85 5.24
CA VAL A 18 -6.66 3.89 4.25
C VAL A 18 -7.04 3.07 3.02
N GLY A 19 -7.59 1.87 3.19
CA GLY A 19 -8.05 1.02 2.08
C GLY A 19 -9.10 1.72 1.20
N SER A 20 -10.03 2.44 1.82
CA SER A 20 -11.02 3.26 1.10
C SER A 20 -10.35 4.34 0.25
N PHE A 21 -9.34 5.03 0.81
CA PHE A 21 -8.51 5.98 0.07
C PHE A 21 -7.68 5.32 -1.03
N LEU A 22 -7.12 4.13 -0.80
CA LEU A 22 -6.32 3.41 -1.80
C LEU A 22 -7.17 3.00 -3.01
N GLY A 23 -8.40 2.53 -2.78
CA GLY A 23 -9.35 2.25 -3.87
C GLY A 23 -9.65 3.50 -4.72
N LEU A 24 -9.88 4.64 -4.05
CA LEU A 24 -10.05 5.93 -4.72
C LEU A 24 -8.79 6.34 -5.52
N ALA A 25 -7.61 6.22 -4.92
CA ALA A 25 -6.35 6.58 -5.54
C ALA A 25 -6.06 5.72 -6.77
N ALA A 26 -6.30 4.40 -6.68
CA ALA A 26 -6.18 3.48 -7.81
C ALA A 26 -7.12 3.85 -8.96
N TRP A 27 -8.33 4.33 -8.67
CA TRP A 27 -9.25 4.82 -9.68
C TRP A 27 -8.79 6.15 -10.32
N ARG A 28 -8.37 7.13 -9.51
CA ARG A 28 -8.12 8.50 -9.96
C ARG A 28 -6.74 8.74 -10.57
N LEU A 29 -5.70 8.09 -10.05
CA LEU A 29 -4.32 8.31 -10.51
C LEU A 29 -4.13 8.03 -12.02
N PRO A 30 -4.60 6.91 -12.59
CA PRO A 30 -4.46 6.64 -14.03
C PRO A 30 -5.21 7.66 -14.91
N ARG A 31 -6.24 8.30 -14.35
CA ARG A 31 -7.09 9.28 -15.04
C ARG A 31 -6.58 10.72 -14.89
N GLY A 32 -5.50 10.95 -14.14
CA GLY A 32 -5.01 12.30 -13.83
C GLY A 32 -5.99 13.12 -12.99
N GLU A 33 -6.95 12.46 -12.33
CA GLU A 33 -7.95 13.13 -11.50
C GLU A 33 -7.36 13.54 -10.15
N SER A 34 -7.86 14.63 -9.58
CA SER A 34 -7.43 15.07 -8.25
C SER A 34 -7.87 14.08 -7.16
N LEU A 35 -6.95 13.71 -6.27
CA LEU A 35 -7.25 12.83 -5.13
C LEU A 35 -8.09 13.53 -4.05
N MET A 36 -8.09 14.87 -4.03
CA MET A 36 -8.79 15.66 -3.01
C MET A 36 -10.16 16.15 -3.43
N ARG A 37 -10.38 16.41 -4.74
CA ARG A 37 -11.63 16.99 -5.25
C ARG A 37 -12.05 16.33 -6.57
N PRO A 38 -13.36 16.18 -6.85
CA PRO A 38 -14.48 16.38 -5.92
C PRO A 38 -14.51 15.31 -4.82
N ALA A 39 -15.39 15.49 -3.82
CA ALA A 39 -15.67 14.47 -2.80
C ALA A 39 -16.17 13.15 -3.44
N SER A 40 -16.18 12.06 -2.67
CA SER A 40 -16.72 10.78 -3.12
C SER A 40 -18.16 10.94 -3.59
N HIS A 41 -18.45 10.44 -4.79
CA HIS A 41 -19.74 10.60 -5.45
C HIS A 41 -20.12 9.30 -6.17
N CYS A 42 -21.42 9.12 -6.40
CA CYS A 42 -21.89 8.00 -7.19
C CYS A 42 -21.59 8.25 -8.69
N PRO A 43 -20.91 7.32 -9.40
CA PRO A 43 -20.58 7.52 -10.81
C PRO A 43 -21.82 7.49 -11.72
N ALA A 44 -22.92 6.88 -11.30
CA ALA A 44 -24.13 6.77 -12.12
C ALA A 44 -25.05 8.00 -12.04
N CYS A 45 -25.15 8.66 -10.89
CA CYS A 45 -26.07 9.79 -10.69
C CYS A 45 -25.40 11.09 -10.24
N GLY A 46 -24.08 11.10 -10.04
CA GLY A 46 -23.31 12.28 -9.62
C GLY A 46 -23.56 12.76 -8.19
N ARG A 47 -24.47 12.13 -7.44
CA ARG A 47 -24.74 12.51 -6.03
C ARG A 47 -23.48 12.33 -5.19
N THR A 48 -23.12 13.37 -4.45
CA THR A 48 -22.12 13.33 -3.37
C THR A 48 -22.56 12.38 -2.26
N LEU A 49 -21.67 11.46 -1.88
CA LEU A 49 -21.93 10.49 -0.82
C LEU A 49 -21.92 11.20 0.54
N ALA A 50 -22.90 10.87 1.40
CA ALA A 50 -22.88 11.33 2.79
C ALA A 50 -21.75 10.61 3.54
N TRP A 51 -21.23 11.21 4.62
CA TRP A 51 -20.15 10.62 5.41
C TRP A 51 -20.44 9.17 5.88
N ARG A 52 -21.69 8.88 6.25
CA ARG A 52 -22.16 7.54 6.64
C ARG A 52 -22.21 6.52 5.50
N ASP A 53 -22.42 7.00 4.27
CA ASP A 53 -22.42 6.18 3.05
C ASP A 53 -20.98 5.84 2.63
N ASN A 54 -20.00 6.60 3.13
CA ASN A 54 -18.57 6.48 2.87
C ASN A 54 -17.78 5.93 4.07
N LEU A 55 -18.48 5.38 5.08
CA LEU A 55 -17.84 4.77 6.24
C LEU A 55 -17.25 3.41 5.81
N PRO A 56 -15.94 3.18 5.94
CA PRO A 56 -15.31 1.95 5.44
C PRO A 56 -15.98 0.70 6.02
N LEU A 57 -16.15 -0.32 5.19
CA LEU A 57 -16.84 -1.60 5.42
C LEU A 57 -18.35 -1.47 5.69
N LEU A 58 -18.76 -0.51 6.51
CA LEU A 58 -20.14 -0.36 6.97
C LEU A 58 -21.03 0.32 5.92
N GLY A 59 -20.50 1.27 5.15
CA GLY A 59 -21.23 2.02 4.13
C GLY A 59 -21.83 1.10 3.08
N TRP A 60 -21.01 0.18 2.54
CA TRP A 60 -21.47 -0.82 1.56
C TRP A 60 -22.52 -1.76 2.15
N LEU A 61 -22.33 -2.23 3.40
CA LEU A 61 -23.27 -3.13 4.09
C LEU A 61 -24.63 -2.47 4.34
N TRP A 62 -24.64 -1.21 4.82
CA TRP A 62 -25.86 -0.44 5.04
C TRP A 62 -26.60 -0.12 3.74
N LEU A 63 -25.86 0.14 2.67
CA LEU A 63 -26.40 0.37 1.33
C LEU A 63 -26.78 -0.94 0.61
N ARG A 64 -26.43 -2.10 1.18
CA ARG A 64 -26.60 -3.44 0.57
C ARG A 64 -26.02 -3.49 -0.84
N GLY A 65 -24.87 -2.85 -1.03
CA GLY A 65 -24.19 -2.76 -2.31
C GLY A 65 -24.93 -1.96 -3.39
N ARG A 66 -25.84 -1.05 -3.04
CA ARG A 66 -26.58 -0.22 -4.02
C ARG A 66 -26.66 1.24 -3.59
N CYS A 67 -26.55 2.16 -4.55
CA CYS A 67 -26.72 3.58 -4.29
C CYS A 67 -28.12 3.87 -3.75
N ARG A 68 -28.22 4.63 -2.64
CA ARG A 68 -29.50 5.00 -2.01
C ARG A 68 -30.43 5.82 -2.92
N THR A 69 -29.88 6.55 -3.89
CA THR A 69 -30.65 7.47 -4.73
C THR A 69 -31.04 6.85 -6.07
N CYS A 70 -30.08 6.28 -6.81
CA CYS A 70 -30.35 5.72 -8.15
C CYS A 70 -30.40 4.20 -8.19
N GLY A 71 -30.12 3.49 -7.09
CA GLY A 71 -30.12 2.03 -7.06
C GLY A 71 -28.97 1.34 -7.80
N ALA A 72 -28.07 2.10 -8.43
CA ALA A 72 -26.91 1.56 -9.15
C ALA A 72 -26.04 0.69 -8.23
N PRO A 73 -25.49 -0.44 -8.72
CA PRO A 73 -24.66 -1.32 -7.92
C PRO A 73 -23.36 -0.62 -7.51
N ILE A 74 -22.95 -0.85 -6.27
CA ILE A 74 -21.64 -0.43 -5.74
C ILE A 74 -20.73 -1.67 -5.79
N PRO A 75 -19.59 -1.60 -6.52
CA PRO A 75 -18.71 -2.75 -6.69
C PRO A 75 -18.26 -3.35 -5.35
N LEU A 76 -18.29 -4.69 -5.25
CA LEU A 76 -17.78 -5.40 -4.07
C LEU A 76 -16.25 -5.24 -3.91
N ARG A 77 -15.55 -4.94 -5.01
CA ARG A 77 -14.10 -4.72 -5.03
C ARG A 77 -13.65 -3.69 -4.01
N ASP A 78 -14.32 -2.54 -3.92
CA ASP A 78 -13.90 -1.48 -3.00
C ASP A 78 -14.04 -1.90 -1.54
N TRP A 79 -15.11 -2.64 -1.23
CA TRP A 79 -15.29 -3.25 0.10
C TRP A 79 -14.20 -4.28 0.42
N LEU A 80 -13.81 -5.11 -0.56
CA LEU A 80 -12.73 -6.08 -0.39
C LEU A 80 -11.38 -5.40 -0.16
N VAL A 81 -11.09 -4.29 -0.84
CA VAL A 81 -9.87 -3.50 -0.62
C VAL A 81 -9.83 -2.91 0.79
N GLU A 82 -10.95 -2.36 1.28
CA GLU A 82 -11.06 -1.88 2.66
C GLU A 82 -10.81 -3.01 3.67
N ALA A 83 -11.41 -4.18 3.45
CA ALA A 83 -11.30 -5.32 4.34
C ALA A 83 -9.87 -5.90 4.34
N LEU A 84 -9.27 -6.02 3.16
CA LEU A 84 -7.89 -6.49 3.00
C LEU A 84 -6.92 -5.53 3.67
N THR A 85 -7.07 -4.22 3.47
CA THR A 85 -6.18 -3.22 4.10
C THR A 85 -6.30 -3.25 5.62
N ALA A 86 -7.53 -3.34 6.15
CA ALA A 86 -7.78 -3.48 7.59
C ALA A 86 -7.12 -4.75 8.16
N GLY A 87 -7.27 -5.89 7.47
CA GLY A 87 -6.68 -7.16 7.85
C GLY A 87 -5.15 -7.15 7.82
N LEU A 88 -4.55 -6.55 6.80
CA LEU A 88 -3.09 -6.44 6.70
C LEU A 88 -2.52 -5.49 7.76
N TRP A 89 -3.19 -4.35 8.02
CA TRP A 89 -2.79 -3.43 9.10
C TRP A 89 -2.91 -4.10 10.48
N LEU A 90 -3.96 -4.89 10.69
CA LEU A 90 -4.11 -5.72 11.89
C LEU A 90 -2.94 -6.71 12.02
N ALA A 91 -2.60 -7.42 10.95
CA ALA A 91 -1.51 -8.40 10.95
C ALA A 91 -0.16 -7.75 11.26
N VAL A 92 0.14 -6.58 10.68
CA VAL A 92 1.35 -5.80 10.98
C VAL A 92 1.36 -5.36 12.44
N ALA A 93 0.24 -4.88 12.97
CA ALA A 93 0.16 -4.47 14.37
C ALA A 93 0.37 -5.66 15.33
N LEU A 94 -0.22 -6.82 15.04
CA LEU A 94 -0.03 -8.04 15.84
C LEU A 94 1.40 -8.56 15.79
N SER A 95 2.09 -8.48 14.64
CA SER A 95 3.47 -8.92 14.52
C SER A 95 4.49 -7.98 15.16
N THR A 96 4.10 -6.71 15.38
CA THR A 96 5.02 -5.63 15.79
C THR A 96 4.77 -5.12 17.21
N THR A 97 3.76 -5.60 17.95
CA THR A 97 3.44 -5.10 19.30
C THR A 97 4.00 -6.00 20.42
N PRO A 98 5.26 -5.80 20.87
CA PRO A 98 5.79 -6.45 22.08
C PRO A 98 5.17 -5.88 23.36
N ALA A 99 5.35 -6.59 24.47
CA ALA A 99 4.91 -6.17 25.81
C ALA A 99 5.64 -4.92 26.34
N ALA A 100 6.84 -4.63 25.83
CA ALA A 100 7.63 -3.45 26.17
C ALA A 100 7.60 -2.44 25.00
N GLY A 101 7.10 -1.23 25.27
CA GLY A 101 7.09 -0.14 24.28
C GLY A 101 8.48 0.40 23.94
N GLY A 102 8.55 1.36 23.02
CA GLY A 102 9.79 2.04 22.64
C GLY A 102 9.70 2.69 21.26
N LEU A 103 10.60 3.64 20.99
CA LEU A 103 10.61 4.38 19.71
C LEU A 103 10.81 3.43 18.52
N ALA A 104 11.72 2.46 18.62
CA ALA A 104 12.00 1.50 17.55
C ALA A 104 10.77 0.64 17.20
N VAL A 105 9.97 0.26 18.19
CA VAL A 105 8.72 -0.51 18.01
C VAL A 105 7.69 0.32 17.23
N VAL A 106 7.49 1.58 17.65
CA VAL A 106 6.55 2.50 17.00
C VAL A 106 6.99 2.77 15.56
N LEU A 107 8.28 3.03 15.33
CA LEU A 107 8.82 3.26 13.99
C LEU A 107 8.66 2.02 13.11
N ARG A 108 8.88 0.81 13.64
CA ARG A 108 8.70 -0.43 12.88
C ARG A 108 7.24 -0.66 12.51
N LEU A 109 6.32 -0.38 13.42
CA LEU A 109 4.88 -0.43 13.14
C LEU A 109 4.53 0.53 12.00
N LEU A 110 4.88 1.81 12.13
CA LEU A 110 4.59 2.83 11.12
C LEU A 110 5.22 2.49 9.76
N ALA A 111 6.46 1.99 9.76
CA ALA A 111 7.13 1.52 8.56
C ALA A 111 6.35 0.38 7.88
N GLY A 112 5.92 -0.63 8.63
CA GLY A 112 5.12 -1.73 8.10
C GLY A 112 3.78 -1.29 7.53
N LEU A 113 3.06 -0.38 8.22
CA LEU A 113 1.78 0.17 7.74
C LEU A 113 1.95 0.97 6.45
N LEU A 114 3.01 1.79 6.37
CA LEU A 114 3.35 2.56 5.17
C LEU A 114 3.70 1.63 3.99
N PHE A 115 4.57 0.65 4.23
CA PHE A 115 5.01 -0.31 3.22
C PHE A 115 3.83 -1.09 2.61
N ILE A 116 3.01 -1.69 3.47
CA ILE A 116 1.84 -2.47 3.04
C ILE A 116 0.84 -1.59 2.27
N SER A 117 0.60 -0.37 2.71
CA SER A 117 -0.31 0.54 2.01
C SER A 117 0.22 0.94 0.63
N GLY A 118 1.53 1.19 0.52
CA GLY A 118 2.19 1.48 -0.75
C GLY A 118 2.17 0.29 -1.71
N LEU A 119 2.47 -0.91 -1.23
CA LEU A 119 2.39 -2.14 -2.03
C LEU A 119 0.97 -2.43 -2.49
N LEU A 120 -0.03 -2.23 -1.62
CA LEU A 120 -1.41 -2.45 -2.00
C LEU A 120 -1.87 -1.45 -3.07
N LEU A 121 -1.44 -0.19 -3.00
CA LEU A 121 -1.70 0.78 -4.07
C LEU A 121 -1.08 0.34 -5.40
N LEU A 122 0.19 -0.07 -5.38
CA LEU A 122 0.88 -0.55 -6.58
C LEU A 122 0.20 -1.81 -7.15
N LEU A 123 -0.22 -2.74 -6.30
CA LEU A 123 -0.98 -3.93 -6.68
C LEU A 123 -2.30 -3.55 -7.37
N LEU A 124 -3.06 -2.59 -6.83
CA LEU A 124 -4.33 -2.18 -7.43
C LEU A 124 -4.14 -1.51 -8.80
N LEU A 125 -3.11 -0.66 -8.94
CA LEU A 125 -2.79 -0.01 -10.21
C LEU A 125 -2.31 -1.02 -11.27
N ASP A 126 -1.54 -2.02 -10.86
CA ASP A 126 -1.09 -3.10 -11.73
C ASP A 126 -2.24 -4.03 -12.16
N LEU A 127 -3.09 -4.45 -11.21
CA LEU A 127 -4.26 -5.29 -11.51
C LEU A 127 -5.25 -4.60 -12.48
N ASP A 128 -5.43 -3.29 -12.37
CA ASP A 128 -6.41 -2.56 -13.18
C ASP A 128 -5.87 -2.19 -14.57
N GLY A 129 -4.56 -1.95 -14.71
CA GLY A 129 -4.01 -1.34 -15.92
C GLY A 129 -2.59 -1.73 -16.29
N PHE A 130 -1.99 -2.72 -15.63
CA PHE A 130 -0.58 -3.11 -15.81
C PHE A 130 0.37 -1.91 -15.76
N TRP A 131 0.08 -0.97 -14.85
CA TRP A 131 0.73 0.32 -14.78
C TRP A 131 1.33 0.56 -13.40
N LEU A 132 2.67 0.60 -13.33
CA LEU A 132 3.41 1.01 -12.15
C LEU A 132 3.98 2.42 -12.34
N PRO A 133 3.44 3.45 -11.65
CA PRO A 133 3.94 4.81 -11.77
C PRO A 133 5.37 4.90 -11.25
N GLU A 134 6.27 5.39 -12.09
CA GLU A 134 7.67 5.58 -11.72
C GLU A 134 7.85 6.48 -10.49
N PRO A 135 7.13 7.61 -10.33
CA PRO A 135 7.25 8.42 -9.12
C PRO A 135 6.92 7.62 -7.86
N LEU A 136 5.91 6.76 -7.89
CA LEU A 136 5.48 5.98 -6.73
C LEU A 136 6.54 4.92 -6.37
N CYS A 137 7.11 4.23 -7.35
CA CYS A 137 8.21 3.27 -7.10
C CYS A 137 9.46 3.97 -6.56
N ARG A 138 9.82 5.13 -7.12
CA ARG A 138 10.98 5.91 -6.68
C ARG A 138 10.84 6.38 -5.24
N TRP A 139 9.68 6.94 -4.89
CA TRP A 139 9.37 7.30 -3.51
C TRP A 139 9.32 6.06 -2.60
N GLY A 140 8.84 4.93 -3.10
CA GLY A 140 8.87 3.65 -2.39
C GLY A 140 10.29 3.25 -1.96
N VAL A 141 11.27 3.30 -2.86
CA VAL A 141 12.69 3.03 -2.54
C VAL A 141 13.24 4.03 -1.53
N ILE A 142 13.03 5.34 -1.76
CA ILE A 142 13.52 6.40 -0.87
C ILE A 142 12.99 6.21 0.56
N MET A 143 11.69 5.94 0.70
CA MET A 143 11.07 5.72 2.00
C MET A 143 11.56 4.42 2.68
N GLY A 144 11.87 3.37 1.92
CA GLY A 144 12.46 2.13 2.44
C GLY A 144 13.86 2.37 3.03
N LEU A 145 14.72 3.06 2.30
CA LEU A 145 16.06 3.40 2.80
C LEU A 145 15.99 4.38 3.99
N ALA A 146 15.08 5.37 3.94
CA ALA A 146 14.88 6.30 5.05
C ALA A 146 14.41 5.58 6.32
N THR A 147 13.44 4.66 6.21
CA THR A 147 12.96 3.86 7.35
C THR A 147 14.06 2.96 7.92
N THR A 148 14.91 2.40 7.06
CA THR A 148 16.09 1.63 7.47
C THR A 148 17.05 2.45 8.32
N ALA A 149 17.38 3.67 7.88
CA ALA A 149 18.23 4.59 8.63
C ALA A 149 17.62 4.95 10.00
N LEU A 150 16.32 5.27 10.02
CA LEU A 150 15.61 5.65 11.24
C LEU A 150 15.52 4.49 12.24
N LEU A 151 15.28 3.26 11.77
CA LEU A 151 15.23 2.08 12.60
C LEU A 151 16.61 1.71 13.17
N ALA A 152 17.67 1.85 12.37
CA ALA A 152 19.04 1.65 12.83
C ALA A 152 19.39 2.64 13.96
N ALA A 153 19.11 3.92 13.75
CA ALA A 153 19.33 4.96 14.74
C ALA A 153 18.53 4.73 16.03
N ALA A 154 17.24 4.38 15.91
CA ALA A 154 16.38 4.10 17.06
C ALA A 154 16.79 2.85 17.86
N ALA A 155 17.51 1.92 17.22
CA ALA A 155 18.09 0.75 17.88
C ALA A 155 19.49 1.03 18.48
N GLY A 156 20.01 2.26 18.39
CA GLY A 156 21.35 2.61 18.84
C GLY A 156 22.47 2.02 17.96
N MET A 157 22.13 1.56 16.75
CA MET A 157 23.09 1.03 15.78
C MET A 157 23.56 2.14 14.84
N GLY A 158 24.80 2.04 14.36
CA GLY A 158 25.26 2.88 13.25
C GLY A 158 24.43 2.59 11.98
N PRO A 159 24.05 3.60 11.18
CA PRO A 159 23.14 3.40 10.05
C PRO A 159 23.83 2.77 8.83
N VAL A 160 25.17 2.76 8.77
CA VAL A 160 25.92 2.37 7.58
C VAL A 160 25.72 0.89 7.21
N PRO A 161 25.88 -0.09 8.12
CA PRO A 161 25.68 -1.50 7.75
C PRO A 161 24.27 -1.84 7.22
N PRO A 162 23.16 -1.45 7.89
CA PRO A 162 21.83 -1.78 7.39
C PRO A 162 21.47 -1.00 6.13
N LEU A 163 21.88 0.26 6.00
CA LEU A 163 21.68 1.01 4.76
C LEU A 163 22.43 0.39 3.59
N ALA A 164 23.67 -0.06 3.79
CA ALA A 164 24.45 -0.72 2.75
C ALA A 164 23.82 -2.05 2.33
N HIS A 165 23.25 -2.80 3.27
CA HIS A 165 22.56 -4.06 2.97
C HIS A 165 21.30 -3.81 2.13
N HIS A 166 20.41 -2.93 2.60
CA HIS A 166 19.15 -2.64 1.91
C HIS A 166 19.37 -1.92 0.57
N SER A 167 20.39 -1.06 0.45
CA SER A 167 20.72 -0.42 -0.83
C SER A 167 21.28 -1.42 -1.83
N LEU A 168 22.11 -2.38 -1.38
CA LEU A 168 22.61 -3.46 -2.21
C LEU A 168 21.47 -4.39 -2.63
N ALA A 169 20.58 -4.77 -1.71
CA ALA A 169 19.42 -5.59 -2.01
C ALA A 169 18.50 -4.93 -3.04
N ALA A 170 18.20 -3.64 -2.89
CA ALA A 170 17.43 -2.86 -3.87
C ALA A 170 18.10 -2.83 -5.24
N ALA A 171 19.42 -2.59 -5.29
CA ALA A 171 20.18 -2.54 -6.54
C ALA A 171 20.25 -3.91 -7.24
N LEU A 172 20.52 -4.99 -6.49
CA LEU A 172 20.56 -6.35 -7.00
C LEU A 172 19.18 -6.81 -7.49
N ALA A 173 18.11 -6.45 -6.77
CA ALA A 173 16.74 -6.77 -7.19
C ALA A 173 16.40 -6.06 -8.50
N LEU A 174 16.71 -4.77 -8.64
CA LEU A 174 16.49 -4.01 -9.87
C LEU A 174 17.25 -4.63 -11.05
N VAL A 175 18.57 -4.78 -10.91
CA VAL A 175 19.45 -5.30 -11.96
C VAL A 175 19.09 -6.74 -12.31
N GLY A 176 18.79 -7.57 -11.30
CA GLY A 176 18.42 -8.97 -11.50
C GLY A 176 17.12 -9.13 -12.28
N PHE A 177 16.08 -8.37 -11.94
CA PHE A 177 14.82 -8.41 -12.68
C PHE A 177 14.93 -7.81 -14.09
N ASP A 178 15.69 -6.73 -14.27
CA ASP A 178 15.93 -6.18 -15.61
C ASP A 178 16.74 -7.14 -16.47
N LEU A 179 17.74 -7.82 -15.91
CA LEU A 179 18.49 -8.86 -16.61
C LEU A 179 17.57 -10.02 -16.99
N ALA A 180 16.74 -10.50 -16.06
CA ALA A 180 15.75 -11.55 -16.34
C ALA A 180 14.78 -11.13 -17.45
N ARG A 181 14.32 -9.87 -17.45
CA ARG A 181 13.49 -9.30 -18.51
C ARG A 181 14.20 -9.34 -19.86
N VAL A 182 15.45 -8.88 -19.94
CA VAL A 182 16.22 -8.83 -21.19
C VAL A 182 16.50 -10.25 -21.71
N LEU A 183 17.03 -11.13 -20.87
CA LEU A 183 17.35 -12.51 -21.23
C LEU A 183 16.09 -13.31 -21.60
N GLY A 184 15.02 -13.15 -20.83
CA GLY A 184 13.73 -13.80 -21.10
C GLY A 184 13.13 -13.32 -22.42
N THR A 185 13.18 -12.01 -22.70
CA THR A 185 12.68 -11.46 -23.96
C THR A 185 13.49 -11.95 -25.15
N TRP A 186 14.81 -12.04 -25.00
CA TRP A 186 15.70 -12.60 -26.02
C TRP A 186 15.40 -14.08 -26.28
N TRP A 187 15.17 -14.88 -25.23
CA TRP A 187 14.93 -16.32 -25.36
C TRP A 187 13.53 -16.66 -25.91
N LEU A 188 12.50 -15.92 -25.49
CA LEU A 188 11.11 -16.18 -25.87
C LEU A 188 10.69 -15.48 -27.16
N GLY A 189 11.45 -14.48 -27.62
CA GLY A 189 11.10 -13.64 -28.77
C GLY A 189 9.88 -12.72 -28.54
N VAL A 190 9.37 -12.68 -27.31
CA VAL A 190 8.26 -11.83 -26.86
C VAL A 190 8.60 -11.17 -25.52
N PRO A 191 8.00 -10.03 -25.15
CA PRO A 191 8.26 -9.37 -23.88
C PRO A 191 8.02 -10.32 -22.69
N ALA A 192 9.06 -10.59 -21.91
CA ALA A 192 8.98 -11.58 -20.82
C ALA A 192 8.47 -11.00 -19.49
N LEU A 193 8.84 -9.76 -19.16
CA LEU A 193 8.47 -9.05 -17.93
C LEU A 193 8.14 -7.58 -18.25
N GLY A 194 7.31 -6.98 -17.41
CA GLY A 194 6.97 -5.56 -17.48
C GLY A 194 8.16 -4.67 -17.10
N GLY A 195 8.26 -3.50 -17.72
CA GLY A 195 9.30 -2.52 -17.37
C GLY A 195 9.17 -1.92 -15.95
N GLY A 196 8.04 -2.16 -15.28
CA GLY A 196 7.81 -1.78 -13.89
C GLY A 196 8.32 -2.80 -12.87
N ASP A 197 8.48 -4.07 -13.25
CA ASP A 197 8.70 -5.18 -12.31
C ASP A 197 10.04 -5.04 -11.58
N GLY A 198 11.09 -4.64 -12.29
CA GLY A 198 12.39 -4.36 -11.67
C GLY A 198 12.34 -3.19 -10.67
N LYS A 199 11.51 -2.17 -10.95
CA LYS A 199 11.33 -1.03 -10.03
C LYS A 199 10.58 -1.46 -8.77
N LEU A 200 9.57 -2.31 -8.89
CA LEU A 200 8.88 -2.91 -7.73
C LEU A 200 9.82 -3.81 -6.94
N ALA A 201 10.64 -4.63 -7.60
CA ALA A 201 11.64 -5.46 -6.94
C ALA A 201 12.66 -4.60 -6.16
N ALA A 202 13.07 -3.46 -6.71
CA ALA A 202 13.91 -2.49 -6.02
C ALA A 202 13.24 -1.93 -4.74
N VAL A 203 11.94 -1.63 -4.80
CA VAL A 203 11.16 -1.24 -3.61
C VAL A 203 11.21 -2.37 -2.59
N LEU A 204 10.91 -3.62 -2.97
CA LEU A 204 10.98 -4.74 -2.03
C LEU A 204 12.36 -4.89 -1.39
N GLY A 205 13.44 -4.78 -2.18
CA GLY A 205 14.82 -4.84 -1.66
C GLY A 205 15.14 -3.72 -0.67
N ALA A 206 14.65 -2.50 -0.90
CA ALA A 206 14.88 -1.36 0.00
C ALA A 206 14.20 -1.51 1.37
N TRP A 207 13.12 -2.29 1.45
CA TRP A 207 12.34 -2.48 2.67
C TRP A 207 12.62 -3.80 3.40
N LEU A 208 12.99 -4.86 2.68
CA LEU A 208 13.06 -6.24 3.20
C LEU A 208 14.44 -6.90 3.13
N GLY A 209 15.40 -6.30 2.42
CA GLY A 209 16.72 -6.89 2.22
C GLY A 209 17.77 -6.34 3.15
#